data_AF-D3AZI1-F1
#
_entry.id   AF-D3AZI1-F1
#
_cell.length_a   1.000
_cell.length_b   1.000
_cell.length_c   1.000
_cell.angle_alpha   90.00
_cell.angle_beta   90.00
_cell.angle_gamma   90.00
#
_symmetry.space_group_name_H-M   'P 1'
#
loop_
_entity.id
_entity.type
_entity.pdbx_description
1 polymer ?
#
loop_
_entity_poly.entity_id
_entity_poly.type
_entity_poly.pdbx_seq_one_letter_code
_entity_poly.pdbx_strand_id
1 'polypeptide(L)'
;MMNEEEPVIACLVHPKMVAQDLVAENARFVVSVCTGSLLLAATGLLVGKKASTHWSLRVTNVLDLLEVKVQNKRITLDGKYLTCAGVTSGIDLGLTIVSLWAETEKEGVTNGEYATLVYEYQPEPPFKTGTPDDAPQALSEKFLDLRKALIDDCIEVAREIRNNWPRE
;
A
#
# COMPACT_ATOMS: atom_id res chain seq x y z
N MET A 1 6.59 -10.95 -24.64
CA MET A 1 6.16 -9.56 -24.87
C MET A 1 5.33 -9.19 -23.67
N MET A 2 5.89 -8.39 -22.76
CA MET A 2 5.22 -7.96 -21.53
C MET A 2 4.09 -6.99 -21.89
N ASN A 3 2.89 -7.21 -21.35
CA ASN A 3 1.73 -6.35 -21.57
C ASN A 3 1.92 -5.02 -20.83
N GLU A 4 2.26 -3.97 -21.57
CA GLU A 4 2.33 -2.58 -21.07
C GLU A 4 0.94 -1.99 -20.74
N GLU A 5 -0.15 -2.75 -20.93
CA GLU A 5 -1.52 -2.25 -20.73
C GLU A 5 -1.96 -2.15 -19.26
N GLU A 6 -1.22 -2.73 -18.33
CA GLU A 6 -1.55 -2.65 -16.89
C GLU A 6 -0.64 -1.65 -16.15
N PRO A 7 -1.19 -0.52 -15.66
CA PRO A 7 -0.39 0.61 -15.18
C PRO A 7 0.47 0.28 -13.95
N VAL A 8 0.10 -0.72 -13.15
CA VAL A 8 0.89 -1.15 -11.98
C VAL A 8 2.16 -1.88 -12.43
N ILE A 9 2.05 -2.81 -13.38
CA ILE A 9 3.18 -3.55 -13.94
C ILE A 9 4.10 -2.60 -14.70
N ALA A 10 3.52 -1.72 -15.52
CA ALA A 10 4.28 -0.72 -16.26
C ALA A 10 5.09 0.21 -15.33
N CYS A 11 4.54 0.60 -14.17
CA CYS A 11 5.27 1.42 -13.21
C CYS A 11 6.42 0.67 -12.52
N LEU A 12 6.29 -0.64 -12.26
CA LEU A 12 7.32 -1.45 -11.59
C LEU A 12 8.59 -1.61 -12.41
N VAL A 13 8.50 -1.53 -13.73
CA VAL A 13 9.64 -1.71 -14.65
C VAL A 13 10.16 -0.38 -15.22
N HIS A 14 9.62 0.76 -14.76
CA HIS A 14 9.89 2.05 -15.38
C HIS A 14 11.19 2.70 -14.85
N PRO A 15 12.13 3.13 -15.72
CA PRO A 15 13.45 3.64 -15.32
C PRO A 15 13.44 4.95 -14.51
N LYS A 16 12.30 5.66 -14.45
CA LYS A 16 12.14 6.86 -13.59
C LYS A 16 11.95 6.56 -12.10
N MET A 17 11.94 5.30 -11.67
CA MET A 17 11.92 4.97 -10.23
C MET A 17 13.08 5.59 -9.44
N VAL A 18 14.24 5.81 -10.07
CA VAL A 18 15.40 6.49 -9.45
C VAL A 18 15.08 7.94 -9.00
N ALA A 19 14.14 8.62 -9.65
CA ALA A 19 13.70 9.96 -9.23
C ALA A 19 12.85 9.93 -7.96
N GLN A 20 12.27 8.78 -7.60
CA GLN A 20 11.47 8.61 -6.39
C GLN A 20 12.34 8.55 -5.13
N ASP A 21 13.58 8.04 -5.23
CA ASP A 21 14.49 7.91 -4.08
C ASP A 21 14.93 9.28 -3.55
N LEU A 22 15.25 10.23 -4.44
CA LEU A 22 15.62 11.61 -4.09
C LEU A 22 14.44 12.40 -3.46
N VAL A 23 13.23 12.16 -3.96
CA VAL A 23 12.01 12.75 -3.37
C VAL A 23 11.74 12.12 -2.00
N ALA A 24 11.91 10.81 -1.87
CA ALA A 24 11.69 10.08 -0.63
C ALA A 24 12.71 10.47 0.46
N GLU A 25 13.96 10.78 0.10
CA GLU A 25 15.01 11.19 1.06
C GLU A 25 14.58 12.42 1.87
N ASN A 26 14.06 13.45 1.19
CA ASN A 26 13.66 14.71 1.80
C ASN A 26 12.18 14.78 2.23
N ALA A 27 11.38 13.76 1.91
CA ALA A 27 9.98 13.72 2.29
C ALA A 27 9.82 13.45 3.80
N ARG A 28 8.95 14.24 4.45
CA ARG A 28 8.52 13.98 5.84
C ARG A 28 7.78 12.65 5.97
N PHE A 29 6.94 12.32 4.99
CA PHE A 29 6.23 11.06 4.89
C PHE A 29 6.31 10.52 3.46
N VAL A 30 6.60 9.23 3.32
CA VAL A 30 6.53 8.47 2.08
C VAL A 30 5.32 7.56 2.19
N VAL A 31 4.35 7.76 1.30
CA VAL A 31 3.01 7.17 1.47
C VAL A 31 2.59 6.33 0.27
N SER A 32 1.87 5.24 0.52
CA SER A 32 1.22 4.47 -0.55
C SER A 32 -0.11 3.88 -0.11
N VAL A 33 -1.02 3.77 -1.07
CA VAL A 33 -2.33 3.14 -0.90
C VAL A 33 -2.39 1.89 -1.77
N CYS A 34 -3.06 0.84 -1.29
CA CYS A 34 -3.38 -0.34 -2.07
C CYS A 34 -2.11 -1.04 -2.58
N THR A 35 -2.03 -1.34 -3.88
CA THR A 35 -0.87 -1.97 -4.52
C THR A 35 0.31 -1.02 -4.70
N GLY A 36 0.17 0.28 -4.39
CA GLY A 36 1.26 1.26 -4.49
C GLY A 36 2.46 0.93 -3.59
N SER A 37 2.28 0.13 -2.54
CA SER A 37 3.40 -0.35 -1.73
C SER A 37 4.33 -1.30 -2.48
N LEU A 38 3.89 -1.96 -3.55
CA LEU A 38 4.80 -2.72 -4.42
C LEU A 38 5.75 -1.80 -5.18
N LEU A 39 5.27 -0.63 -5.62
CA LEU A 39 6.11 0.36 -6.28
C LEU A 39 7.19 0.88 -5.32
N LEU A 40 6.79 1.23 -4.09
CA LEU A 40 7.75 1.64 -3.05
C LEU A 40 8.71 0.51 -2.65
N ALA A 41 8.24 -0.74 -2.63
CA ALA A 41 9.08 -1.87 -2.32
C ALA A 41 10.11 -2.13 -3.43
N ALA A 42 9.72 -1.98 -4.69
CA ALA A 42 10.56 -2.19 -5.85
C ALA A 42 11.75 -1.21 -5.94
N THR A 43 11.64 0.00 -5.35
CA THR A 43 12.78 0.93 -5.25
C THR A 43 13.78 0.54 -4.17
N GLY A 44 13.47 -0.46 -3.33
CA GLY A 44 14.29 -0.86 -2.18
C GLY A 44 14.04 -0.04 -0.92
N LEU A 45 13.22 1.03 -0.99
CA LEU A 45 12.94 1.91 0.16
C LEU A 45 12.24 1.21 1.34
N LEU A 46 11.56 0.08 1.08
CA LEU A 46 10.85 -0.70 2.10
C LEU A 46 11.60 -1.94 2.59
N VAL A 47 12.86 -2.15 2.16
CA VAL A 47 13.65 -3.31 2.60
C VAL A 47 13.76 -3.35 4.13
N GLY A 48 13.36 -4.47 4.72
CA GLY A 48 13.34 -4.72 6.17
C GLY A 48 12.24 -3.98 6.95
N LYS A 49 11.44 -3.13 6.29
CA LYS A 49 10.35 -2.32 6.87
C LYS A 49 9.04 -3.07 6.89
N LYS A 50 8.11 -2.62 7.73
CA LYS A 50 6.73 -3.10 7.76
C LYS A 50 5.88 -2.34 6.74
N ALA A 51 5.06 -3.04 5.97
CA ALA A 51 4.12 -2.40 5.06
C ALA A 51 2.81 -3.18 4.92
N SER A 52 1.74 -2.46 4.56
CA SER A 52 0.46 -3.00 4.13
C SER A 52 0.27 -2.81 2.63
N THR A 53 -0.58 -3.65 2.04
CA THR A 53 -0.96 -3.59 0.62
C THR A 53 -2.41 -4.07 0.44
N HIS A 54 -2.91 -4.07 -0.79
CA HIS A 54 -4.21 -4.65 -1.10
C HIS A 54 -4.28 -6.11 -0.65
N TRP A 55 -5.43 -6.55 -0.12
CA TRP A 55 -5.56 -7.89 0.47
C TRP A 55 -5.18 -9.01 -0.51
N SER A 56 -5.49 -8.85 -1.79
CA SER A 56 -5.19 -9.86 -2.82
C SER A 56 -3.70 -10.08 -3.04
N LEU A 57 -2.87 -9.05 -2.86
CA LEU A 57 -1.41 -9.16 -2.94
C LEU A 57 -0.78 -9.47 -1.59
N ARG A 58 -1.46 -9.13 -0.50
CA ARG A 58 -1.05 -9.54 0.85
C ARG A 58 -1.08 -11.07 0.99
N VAL A 59 -2.16 -11.72 0.55
CA VAL A 59 -2.31 -13.18 0.68
C VAL A 59 -1.35 -13.98 -0.20
N THR A 60 -0.75 -13.35 -1.22
CA THR A 60 0.28 -13.98 -2.06
C THR A 60 1.71 -13.72 -1.58
N ASN A 61 1.89 -12.93 -0.52
CA ASN A 61 3.19 -12.56 0.03
C ASN A 61 4.16 -11.94 -1.00
N VAL A 62 3.65 -11.28 -2.04
CA VAL A 62 4.50 -10.69 -3.10
C VAL A 62 5.51 -9.68 -2.56
N LEU A 63 5.15 -8.96 -1.50
CA LEU A 63 6.01 -7.99 -0.83
C LEU A 63 7.16 -8.67 -0.04
N ASP A 64 6.98 -9.91 0.43
CA ASP A 64 8.08 -10.65 1.09
C ASP A 64 9.21 -10.96 0.10
N LEU A 65 8.89 -11.11 -1.21
CA LEU A 65 9.89 -11.27 -2.27
C LEU A 65 10.79 -10.04 -2.43
N LEU A 66 10.32 -8.88 -1.96
CA LEU A 66 11.03 -7.60 -1.95
C LEU A 66 11.56 -7.24 -0.55
N GLU A 67 11.72 -8.24 0.33
CA GLU A 67 12.23 -8.10 1.71
C GLU A 67 11.41 -7.16 2.62
N VAL A 68 10.13 -6.97 2.32
CA VAL A 68 9.21 -6.17 3.14
C VAL A 68 8.47 -7.07 4.12
N LYS A 69 8.35 -6.65 5.39
CA LYS A 69 7.60 -7.38 6.43
C LYS A 69 6.10 -7.09 6.31
N VAL A 70 5.39 -7.90 5.54
CA VAL A 70 3.96 -7.70 5.25
C VAL A 70 3.10 -7.68 6.51
N GLN A 71 2.15 -6.72 6.58
CA GLN A 71 1.21 -6.56 7.69
C GLN A 71 -0.24 -6.71 7.24
N ASN A 72 -1.03 -7.51 7.97
CA ASN A 72 -2.49 -7.52 7.87
C ASN A 72 -3.09 -6.37 8.72
N LYS A 73 -2.87 -5.14 8.28
CA LYS A 73 -3.43 -3.93 8.92
C LYS A 73 -4.04 -3.02 7.87
N ARG A 74 -5.03 -2.22 8.29
CA ARG A 74 -5.62 -1.19 7.43
C ARG A 74 -4.62 -0.08 7.13
N ILE A 75 -3.84 0.32 8.12
CA ILE A 75 -2.72 1.28 8.04
C ILE A 75 -1.52 0.68 8.78
N THR A 76 -0.33 0.82 8.19
CA THR A 76 0.95 0.47 8.79
C THR A 76 1.88 1.66 8.75
N LEU A 77 2.45 2.02 9.89
CA LEU A 77 3.47 3.06 10.04
C LEU A 77 4.81 2.40 10.43
N ASP A 78 5.87 2.74 9.70
CA ASP A 78 7.26 2.36 10.01
C ASP A 78 8.19 3.56 9.73
N GLY A 79 8.45 4.35 10.77
CA GLY A 79 9.16 5.62 10.63
C GLY A 79 8.40 6.60 9.72
N LYS A 80 9.07 7.09 8.66
CA LYS A 80 8.46 7.97 7.65
C LYS A 80 7.64 7.24 6.58
N TYR A 81 7.64 5.90 6.57
CA TYR A 81 6.91 5.11 5.56
C TYR A 81 5.52 4.75 6.10
N LEU A 82 4.49 5.29 5.47
CA LEU A 82 3.09 5.04 5.84
C LEU A 82 2.38 4.36 4.68
N THR A 83 1.96 3.12 4.89
CA THR A 83 1.28 2.33 3.85
C THR A 83 -0.09 1.90 4.35
N CYS A 84 -1.08 1.84 3.46
CA CYS A 84 -2.41 1.36 3.81
C CYS A 84 -2.92 0.29 2.83
N ALA A 85 -3.94 -0.43 3.26
CA ALA A 85 -4.53 -1.54 2.53
C ALA A 85 -5.35 -1.07 1.31
N GLY A 86 -6.42 -1.77 0.97
CA GLY A 86 -7.19 -1.48 -0.24
C GLY A 86 -7.86 -0.11 -0.24
N VAL A 87 -7.79 0.55 -1.40
CA VAL A 87 -8.64 1.65 -1.89
C VAL A 87 -9.09 2.66 -0.84
N THR A 88 -10.17 2.37 -0.11
CA THR A 88 -10.82 3.29 0.84
C THR A 88 -10.00 3.53 2.10
N SER A 89 -9.05 2.64 2.43
CA SER A 89 -8.11 2.88 3.53
C SER A 89 -7.21 4.10 3.32
N GLY A 90 -7.14 4.62 2.08
CA GLY A 90 -6.46 5.88 1.79
C GLY A 90 -7.10 7.09 2.50
N ILE A 91 -8.41 7.04 2.78
CA ILE A 91 -9.10 8.11 3.54
C ILE A 91 -8.59 8.12 4.99
N ASP A 92 -8.58 6.95 5.62
CA ASP A 92 -8.09 6.80 7.00
C ASP A 92 -6.60 7.13 7.11
N LEU A 93 -5.81 6.76 6.09
CA LEU A 93 -4.41 7.17 6.01
C LEU A 93 -4.27 8.69 5.91
N GLY A 94 -5.11 9.36 5.10
CA GLY A 94 -5.14 10.81 5.00
C GLY A 94 -5.45 11.48 6.35
N LEU A 95 -6.47 11.01 7.06
CA LEU A 95 -6.82 11.50 8.40
C LEU A 95 -5.67 11.27 9.40
N THR A 96 -5.01 10.10 9.33
CA THR A 96 -3.82 9.80 10.15
C THR A 96 -2.69 10.78 9.85
N ILE A 97 -2.41 11.06 8.58
CA ILE A 97 -1.37 12.02 8.17
C ILE A 97 -1.71 13.42 8.68
N VAL A 98 -2.97 13.85 8.57
CA VAL A 98 -3.40 15.17 9.08
C VAL A 98 -3.17 15.29 10.59
N SER A 99 -3.46 14.24 11.37
CA SER A 99 -3.13 14.21 12.80
C SER A 99 -1.62 14.28 13.08
N LEU A 100 -0.79 13.64 12.24
CA LEU A 100 0.67 13.63 12.42
C LEU A 100 1.35 14.90 11.88
N TRP A 101 0.76 15.60 10.92
CA TRP A 101 1.40 16.70 10.21
C TRP A 101 1.53 17.95 11.07
N ALA A 102 0.50 18.26 11.82
CA ALA A 102 0.47 19.43 12.68
C ALA A 102 0.29 18.95 14.12
N GLU A 103 1.37 19.03 14.90
CA GLU A 103 1.42 18.82 16.36
C GLU A 103 0.60 19.89 17.12
N THR A 104 -0.52 20.33 16.56
CA THR A 104 -1.39 21.35 17.13
C THR A 104 -2.66 20.65 17.57
N GLU A 105 -2.65 20.18 18.81
CA GLU A 105 -3.89 19.99 19.55
C GLU A 105 -4.43 21.38 19.89
N LYS A 106 -5.64 21.69 19.42
CA LYS A 106 -6.38 22.84 19.95
C LYS A 106 -7.40 22.29 20.92
N GLU A 107 -7.30 22.67 22.18
CA GLU A 107 -8.29 22.31 23.21
C GLU A 107 -8.46 20.78 23.37
N GLY A 108 -7.40 20.00 23.15
CA GLY A 108 -7.40 18.54 23.29
C GLY A 108 -7.97 17.77 22.10
N VAL A 109 -8.25 18.43 20.97
CA VAL A 109 -8.71 17.80 19.72
C VAL A 109 -7.56 17.81 18.70
N THR A 110 -7.25 16.64 18.16
CA THR A 110 -6.27 16.48 17.08
C THR A 110 -6.83 16.97 15.75
N ASN A 111 -5.95 17.37 14.83
CA ASN A 111 -6.39 17.81 13.49
C ASN A 111 -7.13 16.71 12.71
N GLY A 112 -6.81 15.43 12.91
CA GLY A 112 -7.56 14.34 12.28
C GLY A 112 -8.93 14.12 12.89
N GLU A 113 -9.13 14.32 14.20
CA GLU A 113 -10.47 14.33 14.80
C GLU A 113 -11.31 15.49 14.26
N TYR A 114 -10.73 16.68 14.18
CA TYR A 114 -11.38 17.84 13.57
C TYR A 114 -11.73 17.58 12.09
N ALA A 115 -10.80 17.03 11.30
CA ALA A 115 -11.05 16.69 9.90
C ALA A 115 -12.15 15.63 9.74
N THR A 116 -12.19 14.64 10.64
CA THR A 116 -13.25 13.62 10.64
C THR A 116 -14.63 14.26 10.81
N LEU A 117 -14.77 15.23 11.73
CA LEU A 117 -16.02 15.98 11.92
C LEU A 117 -16.35 16.85 10.70
N VAL A 118 -15.37 17.61 10.17
CA VAL A 118 -15.57 18.51 9.02
C VAL A 118 -16.02 17.75 7.77
N TYR A 119 -15.50 16.55 7.56
CA TYR A 119 -15.87 15.71 6.42
C TYR A 119 -17.07 14.80 6.69
N GLU A 120 -17.65 14.85 7.89
CA GLU A 120 -18.71 13.93 8.32
C GLU A 120 -18.34 12.47 8.03
N TYR A 121 -17.08 12.11 8.30
CA TYR A 121 -16.54 10.81 7.95
C TYR A 121 -16.99 9.73 8.95
N GLN A 122 -18.24 9.28 8.77
CA GLN A 122 -18.87 8.22 9.54
C GLN A 122 -19.34 7.12 8.56
N PRO A 123 -18.44 6.25 8.08
CA PRO A 123 -18.80 5.25 7.08
C PRO A 123 -19.80 4.23 7.63
N GLU A 124 -20.89 3.99 6.89
CA GLU A 124 -21.90 2.95 7.17
C GLU A 124 -22.01 1.98 5.98
N PRO A 125 -21.08 1.01 5.83
CA PRO A 125 -21.13 0.07 4.72
C PRO A 125 -22.41 -0.78 4.78
N PRO A 126 -23.19 -0.88 3.68
CA PRO A 126 -24.42 -1.69 3.66
C PRO A 126 -24.15 -3.20 3.69
N PHE A 127 -22.90 -3.62 3.47
CA PHE A 127 -22.47 -5.01 3.48
C PHE A 127 -21.19 -5.18 4.29
N LYS A 128 -21.09 -6.29 5.01
CA LYS A 128 -19.89 -6.67 5.78
C LYS A 128 -18.99 -7.61 4.98
N THR A 129 -18.54 -7.17 3.81
CA THR A 129 -17.70 -7.98 2.89
C THR A 129 -16.42 -7.23 2.47
N GLY A 130 -16.04 -6.21 3.24
CA GLY A 130 -14.90 -5.34 2.92
C GLY A 130 -13.52 -5.98 3.14
N THR A 131 -13.46 -7.16 3.76
CA THR A 131 -12.23 -7.92 3.99
C THR A 131 -12.45 -9.39 3.62
N PRO A 132 -11.39 -10.15 3.26
CA PRO A 132 -11.52 -11.58 3.04
C PRO A 132 -11.90 -12.36 4.31
N ASP A 133 -11.67 -11.81 5.50
CA ASP A 133 -12.03 -12.44 6.78
C ASP A 133 -13.54 -12.31 7.06
N ASP A 134 -14.18 -11.25 6.56
CA ASP A 134 -15.63 -11.03 6.71
C ASP A 134 -16.46 -11.51 5.51
N ALA A 135 -15.86 -11.59 4.32
CA ALA A 135 -16.55 -11.99 3.09
C ALA A 135 -16.76 -13.52 3.00
N PRO A 136 -17.83 -14.00 2.33
CA PRO A 136 -17.92 -15.41 1.98
C PRO A 136 -16.70 -15.85 1.18
N GLN A 137 -16.10 -17.00 1.54
CA GLN A 137 -14.88 -17.50 0.92
C GLN A 137 -14.97 -17.55 -0.62
N ALA A 138 -16.09 -18.06 -1.16
CA ALA A 138 -16.33 -18.14 -2.60
C ALA A 138 -16.28 -16.77 -3.32
N LEU A 139 -16.60 -15.67 -2.62
CA LEU A 139 -16.49 -14.32 -3.18
C LEU A 139 -15.03 -13.89 -3.33
N SER A 140 -14.21 -14.15 -2.30
CA SER A 140 -12.78 -13.87 -2.33
C SER A 140 -12.06 -14.76 -3.35
N GLU A 141 -12.39 -16.06 -3.42
CA GLU A 141 -11.85 -16.99 -4.41
C GLU A 141 -12.17 -16.53 -5.84
N LYS A 142 -13.44 -16.20 -6.10
CA LYS A 142 -13.84 -15.64 -7.41
C LYS A 142 -13.04 -14.40 -7.78
N PHE A 143 -12.78 -13.50 -6.83
CA PHE A 143 -11.94 -12.32 -7.08
C PHE A 143 -10.50 -12.72 -7.42
N LEU A 144 -9.90 -13.64 -6.67
CA LEU A 144 -8.54 -14.11 -6.91
C LEU A 144 -8.42 -14.80 -8.28
N ASP A 145 -9.39 -15.64 -8.66
CA ASP A 145 -9.41 -16.30 -9.96
C ASP A 145 -9.46 -15.30 -11.11
N LEU A 146 -10.33 -14.28 -11.00
CA LEU A 146 -10.44 -13.21 -11.99
C LEU A 146 -9.16 -12.36 -12.10
N ARG A 147 -8.34 -12.31 -11.04
CA ARG A 147 -7.11 -11.53 -10.98
C ARG A 147 -5.84 -12.38 -11.06
N LYS A 148 -5.97 -13.68 -11.29
CA LYS A 148 -4.85 -14.61 -11.21
C LYS A 148 -3.67 -14.21 -12.11
N ALA A 149 -3.94 -13.91 -13.37
CA ALA A 149 -2.90 -13.49 -14.33
C ALA A 149 -2.13 -12.26 -13.85
N LEU A 150 -2.84 -11.18 -13.48
CA LEU A 150 -2.23 -9.97 -12.90
C LEU A 150 -1.40 -10.26 -11.64
N ILE A 151 -1.89 -11.13 -10.76
CA ILE A 151 -1.19 -11.50 -9.52
C ILE A 151 0.08 -12.27 -9.83
N ASP A 152 0.02 -13.23 -10.76
CA ASP A 152 1.17 -14.01 -11.21
C ASP A 152 2.23 -13.08 -11.84
N ASP A 153 1.81 -12.15 -12.70
CA ASP A 153 2.70 -11.16 -13.30
C ASP A 153 3.38 -10.26 -12.24
N CYS A 154 2.65 -9.81 -11.22
CA CYS A 154 3.22 -9.05 -10.11
C CYS A 154 4.30 -9.85 -9.36
N ILE A 155 4.11 -11.16 -9.19
CA ILE A 155 5.07 -12.06 -8.54
C ILE A 155 6.31 -12.24 -9.40
N GLU A 156 6.15 -12.44 -10.71
CA GLU A 156 7.26 -12.58 -11.65
C GLU A 156 8.11 -11.31 -11.70
N VAL A 157 7.47 -10.15 -11.85
CA VAL A 157 8.15 -8.85 -11.86
C VAL A 157 8.86 -8.58 -10.53
N ALA A 158 8.24 -8.88 -9.39
CA ALA A 158 8.90 -8.72 -8.09
C ALA A 158 10.18 -9.57 -7.97
N ARG A 159 10.17 -10.81 -8.48
CA ARG A 159 11.36 -11.68 -8.52
C ARG A 159 12.44 -11.11 -9.44
N GLU A 160 12.06 -10.63 -10.61
CA GLU A 160 13.00 -10.04 -11.57
C GLU A 160 13.69 -8.81 -10.97
N ILE A 161 12.91 -7.90 -10.38
CA ILE A 161 13.44 -6.71 -9.70
C ILE A 161 14.40 -7.12 -8.58
N ARG A 162 14.01 -8.06 -7.72
CA ARG A 162 14.85 -8.54 -6.64
C ARG A 162 16.16 -9.15 -7.14
N ASN A 163 16.12 -9.90 -8.24
CA ASN A 163 17.32 -10.50 -8.84
C ASN A 163 18.30 -9.46 -9.41
N ASN A 164 17.77 -8.32 -9.84
CA ASN A 164 18.52 -7.22 -10.45
C ASN A 164 18.98 -6.14 -9.44
N TRP A 165 18.62 -6.25 -8.16
CA TRP A 165 19.15 -5.33 -7.15
C TRP A 165 20.67 -5.47 -7.00
N PRO A 166 21.40 -4.36 -6.77
CA PRO A 166 22.83 -4.41 -6.53
C PRO A 166 23.12 -5.33 -5.34
N ARG A 167 23.96 -6.34 -5.57
CA ARG A 167 24.44 -7.23 -4.50
C ARG A 167 25.59 -6.55 -3.79
N GLU A 168 25.55 -6.55 -2.46
CA GLU A 168 26.68 -6.17 -1.60
C GLU A 168 27.86 -7.14 -1.75
#